data_AF-A0A7X1LBF2-F1
#
_entry.id   AF-A0A7X1LBF2-F1
#
_cell.length_a   1.000
_cell.length_b   1.000
_cell.length_c   1.000
_cell.angle_alpha   90.00
_cell.angle_beta   90.00
_cell.angle_gamma   90.00
#
_symmetry.space_group_name_H-M   'P 1'
#
loop_
_entity.id
_entity.type
_entity.pdbx_description
1 polymer ?
#
loop_
_entity_poly.entity_id
_entity_poly.type
_entity_poly.pdbx_seq_one_letter_code
_entity_poly.pdbx_strand_id
1 'polypeptide(L)'
;MKNKRKLKFKIISMVRDPIARQISDVFQNPEIMKIDIKNQNGLINKNRAMALIQENFSNLRTFDYIFKWFDREIKSVFGIDAFSKPFNRDSGWTIINGENAEVLVLRLENLSQIGPEVISDFLTLPNQISLVESNVRASTKDVLSYNYVKNNIRIDRSICREIYASRFCSHFYGDKEINKFMKRWAG
;
A
#
# COMPACT_ATOMS: atom_id res chain seq x y z
N MET A 1 35.19 7.70 -28.50
CA MET A 1 33.88 8.07 -27.89
C MET A 1 33.79 7.41 -26.51
N LYS A 2 33.72 8.18 -25.42
CA LYS A 2 33.50 7.61 -24.08
C LYS A 2 32.08 7.05 -24.02
N ASN A 3 31.95 5.74 -23.79
CA ASN A 3 30.67 5.08 -23.53
C ASN A 3 30.03 5.73 -22.30
N LYS A 4 29.11 6.69 -22.48
CA LYS A 4 28.28 7.19 -21.37
C LYS A 4 27.45 5.99 -20.91
N ARG A 5 27.81 5.44 -19.75
CA ARG A 5 27.04 4.37 -19.10
C ARG A 5 25.61 4.90 -19.00
N LYS A 6 24.66 4.26 -19.73
CA LYS A 6 23.25 4.64 -19.71
C LYS A 6 22.80 4.47 -18.26
N LEU A 7 22.49 5.57 -17.57
CA LEU A 7 22.04 5.54 -16.19
C LEU A 7 20.71 4.78 -16.16
N LYS A 8 20.66 3.69 -15.39
CA LYS A 8 19.45 2.90 -15.17
C LYS A 8 18.93 3.23 -13.77
N PHE A 9 17.74 3.81 -13.68
CA PHE A 9 17.14 4.17 -12.40
C PHE A 9 16.77 2.91 -11.61
N LYS A 10 17.07 2.88 -10.31
CA LYS A 10 16.57 1.85 -9.40
C LYS A 10 15.39 2.44 -8.62
N ILE A 11 14.22 1.83 -8.77
CA ILE A 11 12.97 2.28 -8.17
C ILE A 11 12.50 1.19 -7.23
N ILE A 12 12.14 1.58 -6.01
CA ILE A 12 11.51 0.69 -5.05
C ILE A 12 10.08 1.18 -4.87
N SER A 13 9.11 0.33 -5.18
CA SER A 13 7.69 0.57 -4.94
C SER A 13 7.11 -0.55 -4.11
N MET A 14 6.03 -0.24 -3.38
CA MET A 14 5.39 -1.19 -2.49
C MET A 14 3.91 -1.34 -2.80
N VAL A 15 3.40 -2.54 -2.57
CA VAL A 15 1.97 -2.83 -2.53
C VAL A 15 1.54 -3.14 -1.10
N ARG A 16 0.29 -2.83 -0.78
CA ARG A 16 -0.31 -3.09 0.53
C ARG A 16 -1.77 -3.45 0.31
N ASP A 17 -2.33 -4.25 1.21
CA ASP A 17 -3.77 -4.46 1.32
C ASP A 17 -4.53 -3.11 1.14
N PRO A 18 -5.34 -2.96 0.07
CA PRO A 18 -5.97 -1.68 -0.26
C PRO A 18 -6.84 -1.14 0.86
N ILE A 19 -7.56 -2.01 1.60
CA ILE A 19 -8.39 -1.59 2.73
C ILE A 19 -7.50 -1.02 3.84
N ALA A 20 -6.45 -1.75 4.24
CA ALA A 20 -5.52 -1.28 5.26
C ALA A 20 -4.81 0.03 4.85
N ARG A 21 -4.44 0.17 3.56
CA ARG A 21 -3.85 1.38 3.01
C ARG A 21 -4.81 2.56 3.08
N GLN A 22 -6.07 2.36 2.70
CA GLN A 22 -7.07 3.42 2.67
C GLN A 22 -7.47 3.88 4.07
N ILE A 23 -7.63 2.95 5.02
CA ILE A 23 -7.83 3.29 6.44
C ILE A 23 -6.63 4.12 6.92
N SER A 24 -5.40 3.71 6.61
CA SER A 24 -4.20 4.47 6.99
C SER A 24 -4.21 5.90 6.42
N ASP A 25 -4.70 6.09 5.19
CA ASP A 25 -4.74 7.40 4.52
C ASP A 25 -5.67 8.38 5.22
N VAL A 26 -6.83 7.90 5.67
CA VAL A 26 -7.83 8.72 6.38
C VAL A 26 -7.22 9.40 7.62
N PHE A 27 -6.34 8.71 8.33
CA PHE A 27 -5.71 9.25 9.54
C PHE A 27 -4.44 10.05 9.25
N GLN A 28 -3.73 9.72 8.15
CA GLN A 28 -2.47 10.37 7.81
C GLN A 28 -2.68 11.68 7.02
N ASN A 29 -3.68 11.70 6.14
CA ASN A 29 -3.88 12.74 5.13
C ASN A 29 -5.33 13.30 5.07
N PRO A 30 -6.03 13.54 6.20
CA PRO A 30 -7.43 13.96 6.17
C PRO A 30 -7.66 15.28 5.41
N GLU A 31 -6.70 16.22 5.49
CA GLU A 31 -6.79 17.52 4.81
C GLU A 31 -6.69 17.38 3.28
N ILE A 32 -5.79 16.53 2.80
CA ILE A 32 -5.63 16.24 1.36
C ILE A 32 -6.89 15.57 0.82
N MET A 33 -7.48 14.67 1.61
CA MET A 33 -8.73 13.99 1.30
C MET A 33 -9.97 14.90 1.47
N LYS A 34 -9.81 16.11 2.00
CA LYS A 34 -10.89 17.05 2.34
C LYS A 34 -11.96 16.43 3.24
N ILE A 35 -11.51 15.59 4.17
CA ILE A 35 -12.38 14.94 5.16
C ILE A 35 -12.13 15.52 6.54
N ASP A 36 -13.19 15.71 7.31
CA ASP A 36 -13.10 16.11 8.70
C ASP A 36 -13.45 14.91 9.59
N ILE A 37 -12.43 14.42 10.29
CA ILE A 37 -12.54 13.34 11.28
C ILE A 37 -12.26 13.84 12.70
N LYS A 38 -12.09 15.15 12.89
CA LYS A 38 -11.76 15.74 14.20
C LYS A 38 -13.04 16.12 14.95
N ASN A 39 -12.92 16.25 16.26
CA ASN A 39 -13.95 16.84 17.13
C ASN A 39 -13.68 18.34 17.33
N GLN A 40 -14.55 19.01 18.09
CA GLN A 40 -14.44 20.43 18.44
C GLN A 40 -13.11 20.83 19.13
N ASN A 41 -12.37 19.87 19.69
CA ASN A 41 -11.07 20.09 20.33
C ASN A 41 -9.90 19.79 19.38
N GLY A 42 -10.16 19.54 18.09
CA GLY A 42 -9.14 19.22 17.08
C GLY A 42 -8.56 17.81 17.16
N LEU A 43 -9.07 16.94 18.04
CA LEU A 43 -8.62 15.55 18.20
C LEU A 43 -9.41 14.60 17.29
N ILE A 44 -8.80 13.50 16.85
CA ILE A 44 -9.50 12.53 16.02
C ILE A 44 -10.68 11.91 16.78
N ASN A 45 -11.85 11.93 16.15
CA ASN A 45 -13.05 11.25 16.60
C ASN A 45 -13.18 9.90 15.88
N LYS A 46 -12.91 8.82 16.61
CA LYS A 46 -12.95 7.44 16.09
C LYS A 46 -14.29 7.04 15.46
N ASN A 47 -15.43 7.49 16.01
CA ASN A 47 -16.75 7.14 15.49
C ASN A 47 -17.01 7.85 14.16
N ARG A 48 -16.64 9.13 14.08
CA ARG A 48 -16.72 9.91 12.84
C ARG A 48 -15.83 9.33 11.75
N ALA A 49 -14.58 8.98 12.09
CA ALA A 49 -13.66 8.32 11.17
C ALA A 49 -14.23 6.98 10.66
N MET A 50 -14.80 6.16 11.56
CA MET A 50 -15.38 4.87 11.19
C MET A 50 -16.57 5.02 10.24
N ALA A 51 -17.51 5.92 10.54
CA ALA A 51 -18.68 6.18 9.69
C ALA A 51 -18.24 6.66 8.29
N LEU A 52 -17.29 7.59 8.23
CA LEU A 52 -16.76 8.11 6.97
C LEU A 52 -16.05 7.04 6.14
N ILE A 53 -15.29 6.14 6.78
CA ILE A 53 -14.64 5.03 6.06
C ILE A 53 -15.70 4.09 5.48
N GLN A 54 -16.73 3.74 6.25
CA GLN A 54 -17.81 2.86 5.79
C GLN A 54 -18.58 3.47 4.62
N GLU A 55 -18.91 4.76 4.69
CA GLU A 55 -19.54 5.51 3.61
C GLU A 55 -18.65 5.50 2.35
N ASN A 56 -17.39 5.92 2.48
CA ASN A 56 -16.47 6.03 1.34
C ASN A 56 -16.18 4.70 0.66
N PHE A 57 -16.19 3.60 1.41
CA PHE A 57 -15.87 2.28 0.87
C PHE A 57 -17.00 1.69 0.03
N SER A 58 -18.22 2.20 0.20
CA SER A 58 -19.35 1.89 -0.68
C SER A 58 -19.14 2.44 -2.10
N ASN A 59 -18.17 3.33 -2.30
CA ASN A 59 -17.76 3.81 -3.61
C ASN A 59 -16.36 3.28 -3.97
N LEU A 60 -16.30 2.31 -4.87
CA LEU A 60 -15.02 1.70 -5.31
C LEU A 60 -14.01 2.71 -5.89
N ARG A 61 -14.47 3.88 -6.36
CA ARG A 61 -13.55 4.95 -6.84
C ARG A 61 -12.62 5.46 -5.74
N THR A 62 -12.96 5.25 -4.47
CA THR A 62 -12.06 5.53 -3.34
C THR A 62 -10.72 4.79 -3.47
N PHE A 63 -10.68 3.66 -4.18
CA PHE A 63 -9.47 2.86 -4.39
C PHE A 63 -8.77 3.12 -5.73
N ASP A 64 -9.30 4.00 -6.58
CA ASP A 64 -8.78 4.23 -7.94
C ASP A 64 -7.30 4.63 -7.95
N TYR A 65 -6.89 5.45 -7.00
CA TYR A 65 -5.50 5.86 -6.89
C TYR A 65 -4.59 4.66 -6.65
N ILE A 66 -4.96 3.76 -5.72
CA ILE A 66 -4.22 2.53 -5.41
C ILE A 66 -4.18 1.62 -6.64
N PHE A 67 -5.33 1.38 -7.27
CA PHE A 67 -5.45 0.45 -8.38
C PHE A 67 -4.74 0.93 -9.65
N LYS A 68 -4.66 2.24 -9.86
CA LYS A 68 -4.05 2.85 -11.05
C LYS A 68 -2.62 3.33 -10.81
N TRP A 69 -2.07 3.20 -9.60
CA TRP A 69 -0.76 3.73 -9.23
C TRP A 69 0.34 3.26 -10.20
N PHE A 70 0.43 1.96 -10.50
CA PHE A 70 1.49 1.45 -11.38
C PHE A 70 1.34 1.92 -12.82
N ASP A 71 0.11 2.05 -13.32
CA ASP A 71 -0.13 2.58 -14.66
C ASP A 71 0.27 4.05 -14.75
N ARG A 72 -0.06 4.83 -13.71
CA ARG A 72 0.20 6.27 -13.64
C ARG A 72 1.67 6.59 -13.39
N GLU A 73 2.28 5.99 -12.39
CA GLU A 73 3.59 6.42 -11.91
C GLU A 73 4.75 5.60 -12.50
N ILE A 74 4.52 4.33 -12.83
CA ILE A 74 5.60 3.46 -13.34
C ILE A 74 5.52 3.27 -14.85
N LYS A 75 4.34 2.93 -15.37
CA LYS A 75 4.18 2.71 -16.80
C LYS A 75 4.28 4.01 -17.58
N SER A 76 3.59 5.06 -17.18
CA SER A 76 3.59 6.33 -17.93
C SER A 76 4.96 7.03 -17.93
N VAL A 77 5.74 6.88 -16.86
CA VAL A 77 7.02 7.58 -16.68
C VAL A 77 8.21 6.74 -17.17
N PHE A 78 8.23 5.44 -16.86
CA PHE A 78 9.38 4.57 -17.13
C PHE A 78 9.12 3.51 -18.21
N GLY A 79 7.91 3.45 -18.77
CA GLY A 79 7.52 2.46 -19.78
C GLY A 79 7.42 1.03 -19.25
N ILE A 80 7.38 0.84 -17.92
CA ILE A 80 7.35 -0.48 -17.29
C ILE A 80 5.90 -0.83 -16.92
N ASP A 81 5.34 -1.84 -17.58
CA ASP A 81 4.02 -2.36 -17.22
C ASP A 81 4.13 -3.44 -16.14
N ALA A 82 3.86 -3.05 -14.89
CA ALA A 82 3.94 -3.95 -13.75
C ALA A 82 2.97 -5.14 -13.82
N PHE A 83 1.83 -4.97 -14.50
CA PHE A 83 0.81 -6.02 -14.60
C PHE A 83 1.09 -7.03 -15.72
N SER A 84 1.97 -6.68 -16.65
CA SER A 84 2.39 -7.56 -17.77
C SER A 84 3.34 -8.68 -17.37
N LYS A 85 3.95 -8.59 -16.18
CA LYS A 85 4.91 -9.58 -15.66
C LYS A 85 4.34 -10.26 -14.43
N PRO A 86 4.51 -11.58 -14.26
CA PRO A 86 4.01 -12.27 -13.08
C PRO A 86 4.70 -11.72 -11.82
N PHE A 87 3.91 -11.51 -10.76
CA PHE A 87 4.42 -11.20 -9.45
C PHE A 87 4.62 -12.49 -8.65
N ASN A 88 5.80 -12.68 -8.06
CA ASN A 88 6.06 -13.83 -7.17
C ASN A 88 5.35 -13.63 -5.83
N ARG A 89 4.19 -14.27 -5.71
CA ARG A 89 3.32 -14.17 -4.54
C ARG A 89 3.85 -14.91 -3.31
N ASP A 90 4.70 -15.91 -3.52
CA ASP A 90 5.28 -16.71 -2.44
C ASP A 90 6.42 -15.94 -1.76
N SER A 91 7.30 -15.31 -2.55
CA SER A 91 8.34 -14.44 -2.00
C SER A 91 7.79 -13.08 -1.55
N GLY A 92 6.68 -12.62 -2.13
CA GLY A 92 6.09 -11.32 -1.81
C GLY A 92 6.83 -10.14 -2.45
N TRP A 93 7.67 -10.39 -3.46
CA TRP A 93 8.37 -9.34 -4.21
C TRP A 93 8.75 -9.80 -5.63
N THR A 94 9.01 -8.85 -6.52
CA THR A 94 9.54 -9.10 -7.87
C THR A 94 10.34 -7.89 -8.36
N ILE A 95 11.37 -8.12 -9.17
CA ILE A 95 12.08 -7.07 -9.90
C ILE A 95 11.64 -7.10 -11.37
N ILE A 96 11.24 -5.94 -11.88
CA ILE A 96 10.86 -5.76 -13.27
C ILE A 96 11.91 -4.90 -13.96
N ASN A 97 12.49 -5.44 -15.03
CA ASN A 97 13.52 -4.79 -15.82
C ASN A 97 12.91 -4.04 -17.00
N GLY A 98 13.14 -2.73 -17.06
CA GLY A 98 12.89 -1.90 -18.23
C GLY A 98 14.18 -1.46 -18.91
N GLU A 99 14.04 -0.66 -19.96
CA GLU A 99 15.16 -0.15 -20.75
C GLU A 99 16.03 0.83 -19.94
N ASN A 100 15.39 1.73 -19.18
CA ASN A 100 16.04 2.82 -18.45
C ASN A 100 15.81 2.78 -16.93
N ALA A 101 15.07 1.78 -16.44
CA ALA A 101 14.81 1.61 -15.02
C ALA A 101 14.66 0.13 -14.63
N GLU A 102 14.86 -0.14 -13.34
CA GLU A 102 14.53 -1.40 -12.66
C GLU A 102 13.57 -1.05 -11.54
N VAL A 103 12.49 -1.80 -11.42
CA VAL A 103 11.48 -1.57 -10.38
C VAL A 103 11.43 -2.81 -9.50
N LEU A 104 11.87 -2.67 -8.26
CA LEU A 104 11.54 -3.60 -7.19
C LEU A 104 10.12 -3.30 -6.72
N VAL A 105 9.23 -4.28 -6.82
CA VAL A 105 7.91 -4.25 -6.21
C VAL A 105 7.88 -5.23 -5.05
N LEU A 106 7.50 -4.79 -3.86
CA LEU A 106 7.44 -5.62 -2.65
C LEU A 106 6.15 -5.38 -1.87
N ARG A 107 5.62 -6.43 -1.23
CA ARG A 107 4.47 -6.31 -0.33
C ARG A 107 4.90 -5.72 1.01
N LEU A 108 4.19 -4.69 1.46
CA LEU A 108 4.42 -4.10 2.78
C LEU A 108 4.19 -5.12 3.90
N GLU A 109 3.28 -6.08 3.71
CA GLU A 109 3.02 -7.17 4.65
C GLU A 109 4.25 -8.05 4.92
N ASN A 110 5.22 -8.08 4.00
CA ASN A 110 6.44 -8.87 4.10
C ASN A 110 7.67 -8.01 4.45
N LEU A 111 7.56 -6.67 4.45
CA LEU A 111 8.70 -5.75 4.48
C LEU A 111 9.66 -6.01 5.66
N SER A 112 9.16 -6.23 6.86
CA SER A 112 10.03 -6.47 8.03
C SER A 112 10.82 -7.78 7.94
N GLN A 113 10.28 -8.78 7.26
CA GLN A 113 10.89 -10.10 7.13
C GLN A 113 11.91 -10.14 5.99
N ILE A 114 11.57 -9.58 4.82
CA ILE A 114 12.37 -9.75 3.59
C ILE A 114 13.04 -8.45 3.13
N GLY A 115 12.55 -7.30 3.59
CA GLY A 115 12.97 -5.98 3.13
C GLY A 115 14.47 -5.71 3.26
N PRO A 116 15.09 -5.97 4.43
CA PRO A 116 16.53 -5.76 4.63
C PRO A 116 17.41 -6.41 3.57
N GLU A 117 17.14 -7.68 3.27
CA GLU A 117 17.88 -8.47 2.28
C GLU A 117 17.54 -8.01 0.86
N VAL A 118 16.26 -8.03 0.48
CA VAL A 118 15.83 -7.76 -0.90
C VAL A 118 16.19 -6.35 -1.35
N ILE A 119 16.08 -5.34 -0.48
CA ILE A 119 16.42 -3.96 -0.80
C ILE A 119 17.94 -3.80 -0.94
N SER A 120 18.73 -4.38 -0.03
CA SER A 120 20.19 -4.32 -0.12
C SER A 120 20.72 -4.99 -1.39
N ASP A 121 20.19 -6.17 -1.72
CA ASP A 121 20.56 -6.89 -2.94
C ASP A 121 20.18 -6.10 -4.19
N PHE A 122 18.95 -5.58 -4.22
CA PHE A 122 18.46 -4.76 -5.32
C PHE A 122 19.33 -3.52 -5.55
N LEU A 123 19.80 -2.87 -4.48
CA LEU A 123 20.67 -1.70 -4.54
C LEU A 123 22.17 -2.05 -4.66
N THR A 124 22.52 -3.33 -4.61
CA THR A 124 23.92 -3.81 -4.64
C THR A 124 24.76 -3.19 -3.51
N LEU A 125 24.18 -3.14 -2.31
CA LEU A 125 24.86 -2.63 -1.13
C LEU A 125 25.81 -3.69 -0.56
N PRO A 126 26.97 -3.28 0.00
CA PRO A 126 27.91 -4.21 0.59
C PRO A 126 27.39 -4.86 1.89
N ASN A 127 26.40 -4.24 2.53
CA ASN A 127 25.82 -4.70 3.79
C ASN A 127 24.28 -4.62 3.74
N GLN A 128 23.62 -5.47 4.53
CA GLN A 128 22.18 -5.38 4.73
C GLN A 128 21.79 -4.07 5.42
N ILE A 129 20.72 -3.44 4.96
CA ILE A 129 20.15 -2.28 5.64
C ILE A 129 19.40 -2.71 6.90
N SER A 130 19.21 -1.77 7.82
CA SER A 130 18.27 -1.94 8.93
C SER A 130 17.04 -1.07 8.68
N LEU A 131 15.85 -1.63 8.95
CA LEU A 131 14.60 -0.90 8.90
C LEU A 131 14.29 -0.35 10.29
N VAL A 132 14.04 0.96 10.37
CA VAL A 132 13.65 1.64 11.60
C VAL A 132 12.22 2.15 11.50
N GLU A 133 11.45 2.01 12.56
CA GLU A 133 10.08 2.54 12.62
C GLU A 133 10.11 4.05 12.86
N SER A 134 9.50 4.83 11.96
CA SER A 134 9.52 6.31 12.03
C SER A 134 8.16 6.97 12.25
N ASN A 135 7.08 6.20 12.43
CA ASN A 135 5.69 6.72 12.45
C ASN A 135 5.19 7.24 13.82
N VAL A 136 6.07 7.62 14.75
CA VAL A 136 5.72 7.99 16.14
C VAL A 136 5.43 9.50 16.28
N ARG A 137 4.59 10.08 15.41
CA ARG A 137 4.24 11.52 15.46
C ARG A 137 2.79 11.84 15.82
N ALA A 138 1.93 10.85 16.02
CA ALA A 138 0.55 11.08 16.47
C ALA A 138 0.46 11.15 18.00
N SER A 139 -0.42 12.01 18.52
CA SER A 139 -0.71 12.04 19.96
C SER A 139 -1.20 10.66 20.41
N THR A 140 -0.95 10.28 21.67
CA THR A 140 -1.39 8.98 22.20
C THR A 140 -2.89 8.73 21.93
N LYS A 141 -3.72 9.79 21.98
CA LYS A 141 -5.17 9.69 21.71
C LYS A 141 -5.51 9.43 20.24
N ASP A 142 -4.76 10.01 19.30
CA ASP A 142 -4.96 9.79 17.86
C ASP A 142 -4.52 8.38 17.47
N VAL A 143 -3.39 7.90 18.05
CA VAL A 143 -2.93 6.51 17.89
C VAL A 143 -3.98 5.52 18.42
N LEU A 144 -4.56 5.80 19.60
CA LEU A 144 -5.64 4.99 20.17
C LEU A 144 -6.88 4.99 19.27
N SER A 145 -7.24 6.13 18.67
CA SER A 145 -8.38 6.24 17.77
C SER A 145 -8.16 5.47 16.46
N TYR A 146 -6.97 5.58 15.87
CA TYR A 146 -6.58 4.79 14.69
C TYR A 146 -6.63 3.29 14.99
N ASN A 147 -6.01 2.85 16.08
CA ASN A 147 -5.99 1.44 16.47
C ASN A 147 -7.40 0.92 16.77
N TYR A 148 -8.25 1.73 17.40
CA TYR A 148 -9.65 1.38 17.63
C TYR A 148 -10.37 1.13 16.30
N VAL A 149 -10.30 2.07 15.35
CA VAL A 149 -10.97 1.92 14.05
C VAL A 149 -10.40 0.72 13.31
N LYS A 150 -9.08 0.59 13.21
CA LYS A 150 -8.40 -0.54 12.53
C LYS A 150 -8.82 -1.91 13.07
N ASN A 151 -9.13 -2.02 14.37
CA ASN A 151 -9.51 -3.29 15.00
C ASN A 151 -11.00 -3.59 14.92
N ASN A 152 -11.84 -2.56 14.97
CA ASN A 152 -13.29 -2.71 15.09
C ASN A 152 -14.05 -2.51 13.78
N ILE A 153 -13.47 -1.82 12.80
CA ILE A 153 -14.16 -1.59 11.54
C ILE A 153 -14.45 -2.92 10.83
N ARG A 154 -15.68 -3.04 10.36
CA ARG A 154 -16.14 -4.10 9.47
C ARG A 154 -16.79 -3.46 8.26
N ILE A 155 -16.49 -4.05 7.11
CA ILE A 155 -16.92 -3.60 5.80
C ILE A 155 -17.78 -4.70 5.23
N ASP A 156 -18.84 -4.32 4.51
CA ASP A 156 -19.73 -5.28 3.88
C ASP A 156 -18.95 -6.30 3.05
N ARG A 157 -19.31 -7.57 3.21
CA ARG A 157 -18.60 -8.68 2.58
C ARG A 157 -18.60 -8.60 1.05
N SER A 158 -19.67 -8.08 0.44
CA SER A 158 -19.75 -7.90 -1.01
C SER A 158 -18.77 -6.82 -1.48
N ILE A 159 -18.70 -5.68 -0.77
CA ILE A 159 -17.72 -4.61 -1.05
C ILE A 159 -16.29 -5.15 -0.95
N CYS A 160 -15.97 -5.91 0.11
CA CYS A 160 -14.65 -6.51 0.26
C CYS A 160 -14.30 -7.43 -0.92
N ARG A 161 -15.26 -8.25 -1.36
CA ARG A 161 -15.06 -9.13 -2.53
C ARG A 161 -14.77 -8.33 -3.78
N GLU A 162 -15.50 -7.24 -4.03
CA GLU A 162 -15.27 -6.36 -5.19
C GLU A 162 -13.87 -5.72 -5.16
N ILE A 163 -13.45 -5.20 -4.01
CA ILE A 163 -12.10 -4.63 -3.84
C ILE A 163 -11.01 -5.68 -4.12
N TYR A 164 -11.16 -6.89 -3.58
CA TYR A 164 -10.17 -7.95 -3.75
C TYR A 164 -10.25 -8.68 -5.10
N ALA A 165 -11.36 -8.54 -5.84
CA ALA A 165 -11.47 -8.99 -7.23
C ALA A 165 -10.78 -8.05 -8.24
N SER A 166 -10.31 -6.87 -7.80
CA SER A 166 -9.61 -5.93 -8.68
C SER A 166 -8.36 -6.54 -9.33
N ARG A 167 -7.96 -6.02 -10.50
CA ARG A 167 -6.70 -6.38 -11.18
C ARG A 167 -5.50 -6.21 -10.24
N PHE A 168 -5.51 -5.15 -9.42
CA PHE A 168 -4.47 -4.89 -8.44
C PHE A 168 -4.32 -6.07 -7.46
N CYS A 169 -5.41 -6.42 -6.78
CA CYS A 169 -5.38 -7.49 -5.78
C CYS A 169 -5.09 -8.85 -6.41
N SER A 170 -5.79 -9.17 -7.49
CA SER A 170 -5.64 -10.45 -8.19
C SER A 170 -4.27 -10.64 -8.82
N HIS A 171 -3.50 -9.58 -9.04
CA HIS A 171 -2.13 -9.65 -9.53
C HIS A 171 -1.14 -9.85 -8.39
N PHE A 172 -1.21 -8.98 -7.37
CA PHE A 172 -0.21 -8.91 -6.31
C PHE A 172 -0.46 -9.85 -5.15
N TYR A 173 -1.66 -10.41 -4.96
CA TYR A 173 -2.02 -11.25 -3.82
C TYR A 173 -2.54 -12.62 -4.26
N GLY A 174 -2.22 -13.66 -3.49
CA GLY A 174 -2.78 -15.00 -3.68
C GLY A 174 -4.00 -15.23 -2.78
N ASP A 175 -4.66 -16.37 -2.96
CA ASP A 175 -5.86 -16.73 -2.20
C ASP A 175 -5.62 -16.74 -0.70
N LYS A 176 -4.42 -17.15 -0.26
CA LYS A 176 -4.03 -17.14 1.16
C LYS A 176 -4.08 -15.74 1.76
N GLU A 177 -3.50 -14.75 1.08
CA GLU A 177 -3.52 -13.35 1.53
C GLU A 177 -4.92 -12.77 1.46
N ILE A 178 -5.63 -12.96 0.34
CA ILE A 178 -7.00 -12.45 0.16
C ILE A 178 -7.93 -13.03 1.23
N ASN A 179 -7.85 -14.32 1.54
CA ASN A 179 -8.66 -14.93 2.60
C ASN A 179 -8.33 -14.36 3.98
N LYS A 180 -7.05 -14.07 4.26
CA LYS A 180 -6.64 -13.40 5.51
C LYS A 180 -7.22 -11.99 5.59
N PHE A 181 -7.20 -11.24 4.49
CA PHE A 181 -7.77 -9.90 4.43
C PHE A 181 -9.29 -9.92 4.57
N MET A 182 -9.98 -10.83 3.88
CA MET A 182 -11.41 -11.07 4.02
C MET A 182 -11.81 -11.38 5.47
N LYS A 183 -11.08 -12.27 6.15
CA LYS A 183 -11.32 -12.56 7.58
C LYS A 183 -11.09 -11.34 8.47
N ARG A 184 -10.19 -10.45 8.09
CA ARG A 184 -9.85 -9.26 8.87
C ARG A 184 -10.90 -8.17 8.75
N TRP A 185 -11.42 -7.93 7.54
CA TRP A 185 -12.19 -6.73 7.24
C TRP A 185 -13.67 -6.99 6.98
N ALA A 186 -14.02 -8.16 6.42
CA ALA A 186 -15.42 -8.45 6.13
C ALA A 186 -16.19 -8.74 7.43
N GLY A 187 -17.35 -8.11 7.59
CA GLY A 187 -18.28 -8.39 8.68
C GLY A 187 -19.70 -8.00 8.33
#